data_AF-A0A517L4R0-F1
#
_entry.id   AF-A0A517L4R0-F1
#
_cell.length_a   1.000
_cell.length_b   1.000
_cell.length_c   1.000
_cell.angle_alpha   90.00
_cell.angle_beta   90.00
_cell.angle_gamma   90.00
#
_symmetry.space_group_name_H-M   'P 1'
#
loop_
_entity.id
_entity.type
_entity.pdbx_description
1 polymer ?
#
loop_
_entity_poly.entity_id
_entity_poly.type
_entity_poly.pdbx_seq_one_letter_code
_entity_poly.pdbx_strand_id
1 'polypeptide(L)'
;MELASFFDAQANRGEDVNREAVETCAADWLSSGIGRDGSGVIVSKWLPAYHQPGTGRVVDPTGGGNGFLGGLAVGLARGKDVVEAAVWGSVAASFAIEQVGMPILTQESNGERWNGDRVQDRVDEFLQRL
;
A
#
# COMPACT_ATOMS: atom_id res chain seq x y z
N MET A 1 -7.49 6.28 -13.31
CA MET A 1 -7.13 6.43 -11.88
C MET A 1 -7.90 7.63 -11.34
N GLU A 2 -8.59 7.50 -10.20
CA GLU A 2 -9.48 8.56 -9.66
C GLU A 2 -8.77 9.89 -9.41
N LEU A 3 -7.56 9.87 -8.85
CA LEU A 3 -6.74 11.06 -8.62
C LEU A 3 -6.47 11.85 -9.92
N ALA A 4 -6.10 11.16 -10.98
CA ALA A 4 -5.83 11.79 -12.26
C ALA A 4 -7.12 12.28 -12.94
N SER A 5 -8.21 11.52 -12.81
CA SER A 5 -9.53 11.93 -13.31
C SER A 5 -10.03 13.21 -12.63
N PHE A 6 -9.69 13.44 -11.36
CA PHE A 6 -10.03 14.69 -10.67
C PHE A 6 -9.35 15.92 -11.30
N PHE A 7 -8.15 15.76 -11.86
CA PHE A 7 -7.38 16.82 -12.51
C PHE A 7 -7.48 16.81 -14.05
N ASP A 8 -8.42 16.03 -14.62
CA ASP A 8 -8.50 15.80 -16.08
C ASP A 8 -7.16 15.35 -16.72
N ALA A 9 -6.34 14.62 -15.95
CA ALA A 9 -5.01 14.18 -16.34
C ALA A 9 -4.99 12.72 -16.83
N GLN A 10 -4.06 12.42 -17.75
CA GLN A 10 -3.78 11.05 -18.22
C GLN A 10 -2.69 10.40 -17.35
N ALA A 11 -3.09 9.52 -16.44
CA ALA A 11 -2.17 8.81 -15.54
C ALA A 11 -1.88 7.35 -15.90
N ASN A 12 -2.23 6.91 -17.12
CA ASN A 12 -1.90 5.57 -17.60
C ASN A 12 -1.05 5.64 -18.87
N ARG A 13 -0.11 4.69 -19.05
CA ARG A 13 0.61 4.40 -20.29
C ARG A 13 0.30 2.96 -20.71
N GLY A 14 -0.86 2.74 -21.34
CA GLY A 14 -1.36 1.39 -21.60
C GLY A 14 -1.92 0.74 -20.32
N GLU A 15 -1.44 -0.45 -19.99
CA GLU A 15 -1.77 -1.14 -18.72
C GLU A 15 -0.98 -0.59 -17.52
N ASP A 16 0.09 0.17 -17.78
CA ASP A 16 0.97 0.70 -16.74
C ASP A 16 0.47 2.03 -16.19
N VAL A 17 0.76 2.26 -14.90
CA VAL A 17 0.51 3.55 -14.25
C VAL A 17 1.64 4.54 -14.57
N ASN A 18 1.28 5.73 -15.05
CA ASN A 18 2.20 6.82 -15.30
C ASN A 18 2.56 7.54 -13.98
N ARG A 19 3.59 7.05 -13.29
CA ARG A 19 4.07 7.58 -12.01
C ARG A 19 4.23 9.11 -11.99
N GLU A 20 4.85 9.68 -13.00
CA GLU A 20 5.12 11.13 -13.08
C GLU A 20 3.82 11.94 -13.09
N ALA A 21 2.80 11.48 -13.83
CA ALA A 21 1.49 12.12 -13.86
C ALA A 21 0.80 12.04 -12.50
N VAL A 22 0.93 10.91 -11.80
CA VAL A 22 0.36 10.74 -10.46
C VAL A 22 1.04 11.62 -9.43
N GLU A 23 2.37 11.69 -9.46
CA GLU A 23 3.15 12.56 -8.56
C GLU A 23 2.82 14.04 -8.82
N THR A 24 2.62 14.44 -10.08
CA THR A 24 2.16 15.78 -10.45
C THR A 24 0.77 16.07 -9.86
N CYS A 25 -0.21 15.18 -10.08
CA CYS A 25 -1.55 15.33 -9.52
C CYS A 25 -1.54 15.42 -7.98
N ALA A 26 -0.68 14.64 -7.32
CA ALA A 26 -0.53 14.69 -5.87
C ALA A 26 0.05 16.03 -5.39
N ALA A 27 0.98 16.62 -6.14
CA ALA A 27 1.53 17.94 -5.87
C ALA A 27 0.49 19.05 -6.09
N ASP A 28 -0.31 18.95 -7.15
CA ASP A 28 -1.39 19.91 -7.42
C ASP A 28 -2.44 19.87 -6.29
N TRP A 29 -2.83 18.68 -5.84
CA TRP A 29 -3.71 18.53 -4.68
C TRP A 29 -3.11 19.17 -3.42
N LEU A 30 -1.83 18.95 -3.14
CA LEU A 30 -1.13 19.59 -2.02
C LEU A 30 -1.22 21.13 -2.12
N SER A 31 -0.97 21.68 -3.30
CA SER A 31 -1.01 23.13 -3.54
C SER A 31 -2.41 23.74 -3.44
N SER A 32 -3.46 22.95 -3.73
CA SER A 32 -4.85 23.40 -3.60
C SER A 32 -5.29 23.63 -2.15
N GLY A 33 -4.47 23.17 -1.19
CA GLY A 33 -4.77 23.21 0.25
C GLY A 33 -5.75 22.10 0.63
N ILE A 34 -5.46 21.40 1.73
CA ILE A 34 -6.36 20.39 2.28
C ILE A 34 -6.82 20.75 3.69
N GLY A 35 -7.93 20.19 4.14
CA GLY A 35 -8.47 20.49 5.46
C GLY A 35 -9.08 21.89 5.56
N ARG A 36 -9.53 22.25 6.75
CA ARG A 36 -10.15 23.55 7.00
C ARG A 36 -9.13 24.67 6.73
N ASP A 37 -9.50 25.64 5.92
CA ASP A 37 -8.67 26.79 5.55
C ASP A 37 -7.32 26.41 4.89
N GLY A 38 -7.22 25.20 4.31
CA GLY A 38 -5.99 24.71 3.66
C GLY A 38 -4.88 24.29 4.62
N SER A 39 -5.15 24.19 5.93
CA SER A 39 -4.14 23.93 6.96
C SER A 39 -3.84 22.44 7.23
N GLY A 40 -4.36 21.53 6.41
CA GLY A 40 -4.15 20.10 6.54
C GLY A 40 -2.75 19.67 6.10
N VAL A 41 -2.38 18.44 6.45
CA VAL A 41 -1.07 17.85 6.12
C VAL A 41 -1.26 16.66 5.20
N ILE A 42 -0.56 16.67 4.06
CA ILE A 42 -0.45 15.51 3.16
C ILE A 42 0.95 14.96 3.29
N VAL A 43 1.04 13.64 3.36
CA VAL A 43 2.28 12.91 3.11
C VAL A 43 2.20 12.35 1.70
N SER A 44 3.13 12.74 0.82
CA SER A 44 3.22 12.23 -0.54
C SER A 44 4.52 11.43 -0.73
N LYS A 45 4.38 10.13 -0.97
CA LYS A 45 5.47 9.22 -1.31
C LYS A 45 4.93 8.12 -2.22
N TRP A 46 5.57 7.91 -3.36
CA TRP A 46 5.28 6.77 -4.22
C TRP A 46 5.82 5.49 -3.58
N LEU A 47 4.97 4.47 -3.46
CA LEU A 47 5.33 3.11 -3.08
C LEU A 47 4.88 2.16 -4.20
N PRO A 48 5.75 1.26 -4.68
CA PRO A 48 5.33 0.28 -5.67
C PRO A 48 4.32 -0.70 -5.09
N ALA A 49 3.52 -1.35 -5.94
CA ALA A 49 2.66 -2.43 -5.48
C ALA A 49 3.49 -3.58 -4.88
N TYR A 50 3.01 -4.21 -3.81
CA TYR A 50 3.70 -5.37 -3.23
C TYR A 50 3.78 -6.52 -4.25
N HIS A 51 2.63 -6.92 -4.80
CA HIS A 51 2.54 -7.90 -5.88
C HIS A 51 2.70 -7.22 -7.23
N GLN A 52 3.62 -7.72 -8.04
CA GLN A 52 3.85 -7.20 -9.40
C GLN A 52 2.81 -7.77 -10.38
N PRO A 53 2.51 -7.03 -11.48
CA PRO A 53 1.67 -7.55 -12.56
C PRO A 53 2.17 -8.91 -13.07
N GLY A 54 1.24 -9.78 -13.46
CA GLY A 54 1.56 -11.10 -14.02
C GLY A 54 1.98 -12.17 -13.01
N THR A 55 2.09 -11.86 -11.71
CA THR A 55 2.41 -12.87 -10.67
C THR A 55 1.27 -13.86 -10.41
N GLY A 56 0.03 -13.50 -10.76
CA GLY A 56 -1.16 -14.30 -10.48
C GLY A 56 -1.52 -14.43 -8.99
N ARG A 57 -0.83 -13.68 -8.11
CA ARG A 57 -1.03 -13.76 -6.65
C ARG A 57 -2.21 -12.96 -6.14
N VAL A 58 -2.71 -11.97 -6.90
CA VAL A 58 -3.91 -11.21 -6.52
C VAL A 58 -5.13 -11.99 -6.98
N VAL A 59 -5.82 -12.65 -6.06
CA VAL A 59 -6.98 -13.53 -6.34
C VAL A 59 -8.30 -12.83 -6.05
N ASP A 60 -8.41 -12.17 -4.90
CA ASP A 60 -9.60 -11.43 -4.48
C ASP A 60 -9.17 -10.15 -3.76
N PRO A 61 -9.39 -8.94 -4.32
CA PRO A 61 -8.94 -7.70 -3.69
C PRO A 61 -9.71 -7.33 -2.41
N THR A 62 -10.77 -8.09 -2.08
CA THR A 62 -11.60 -7.85 -0.89
C THR A 62 -10.76 -7.89 0.38
N GLY A 63 -10.96 -6.90 1.26
CA GLY A 63 -10.22 -6.81 2.52
C GLY A 63 -8.82 -6.20 2.40
N GLY A 64 -8.28 -5.99 1.20
CA GLY A 64 -6.97 -5.36 1.01
C GLY A 64 -6.86 -3.98 1.68
N GLY A 65 -7.90 -3.14 1.55
CA GLY A 65 -7.95 -1.83 2.22
C GLY A 65 -7.99 -1.92 3.75
N ASN A 66 -8.75 -2.86 4.31
CA ASN A 66 -8.79 -3.09 5.76
C ASN A 66 -7.47 -3.64 6.28
N GLY A 67 -6.84 -4.57 5.54
CA GLY A 67 -5.50 -5.07 5.82
C GLY A 67 -4.47 -3.94 5.81
N PHE A 68 -4.53 -3.05 4.81
CA PHE A 68 -3.67 -1.88 4.73
C PHE A 68 -3.79 -0.98 5.95
N LEU A 69 -5.01 -0.57 6.32
CA LEU A 69 -5.23 0.30 7.46
C LEU A 69 -4.80 -0.34 8.78
N GLY A 70 -5.04 -1.65 8.95
CA GLY A 70 -4.58 -2.40 10.11
C GLY A 70 -3.05 -2.44 10.20
N GLY A 71 -2.37 -2.78 9.11
CA GLY A 71 -0.90 -2.81 9.06
C GLY A 71 -0.27 -1.43 9.26
N LEU A 72 -0.85 -0.39 8.65
CA LEU A 72 -0.44 1.01 8.84
C LEU A 72 -0.55 1.42 10.32
N ALA A 73 -1.68 1.14 10.95
CA ALA A 73 -1.89 1.43 12.37
C ALA A 73 -0.88 0.70 13.26
N VAL A 74 -0.59 -0.57 12.98
CA VAL A 74 0.42 -1.34 13.72
C VAL A 74 1.82 -0.75 13.53
N GLY A 75 2.19 -0.37 12.30
CA GLY A 75 3.48 0.26 12.01
C GLY A 75 3.64 1.56 12.81
N LEU A 76 2.66 2.45 12.74
CA LEU A 76 2.66 3.71 13.50
C LEU A 76 2.72 3.48 15.01
N ALA A 77 1.94 2.54 15.54
CA ALA A 77 1.94 2.19 16.96
C ALA A 77 3.29 1.63 17.44
N ARG A 78 4.07 1.03 16.53
CA ARG A 78 5.45 0.56 16.78
C ARG A 78 6.51 1.65 16.60
N GLY A 79 6.12 2.91 16.42
CA GLY A 79 7.03 4.04 16.28
C GLY A 79 7.71 4.12 14.91
N LYS A 80 7.17 3.44 13.90
CA LYS A 80 7.65 3.55 12.52
C LYS A 80 7.23 4.88 11.93
N ASP A 81 8.05 5.44 11.04
CA ASP A 81 7.63 6.60 10.27
C ASP A 81 6.48 6.22 9.32
N VAL A 82 5.84 7.22 8.71
CA VAL A 82 4.67 7.02 7.85
C VAL A 82 4.96 6.14 6.63
N VAL A 83 6.18 6.18 6.09
CA VAL A 83 6.57 5.41 4.90
C VAL A 83 6.78 3.95 5.28
N GLU A 84 7.54 3.70 6.34
CA GLU A 84 7.69 2.36 6.90
C GLU A 84 6.33 1.81 7.34
N ALA A 85 5.49 2.58 8.02
CA ALA A 85 4.17 2.12 8.41
C ALA A 85 3.28 1.80 7.20
N ALA A 86 3.37 2.57 6.11
CA ALA A 86 2.68 2.24 4.86
C ALA A 86 3.20 0.93 4.24
N VAL A 87 4.49 0.61 4.38
CA VAL A 87 5.03 -0.71 4.01
C VAL A 87 4.38 -1.83 4.82
N TRP A 88 4.22 -1.65 6.13
CA TRP A 88 3.48 -2.62 6.97
C TRP A 88 2.02 -2.79 6.50
N GLY A 89 1.37 -1.69 6.13
CA GLY A 89 0.04 -1.71 5.52
C GLY A 89 0.00 -2.53 4.23
N SER A 90 0.89 -2.24 3.28
CA SER A 90 0.96 -2.96 2.01
C SER A 90 1.25 -4.46 2.21
N VAL A 91 2.11 -4.82 3.16
CA VAL A 91 2.37 -6.23 3.50
C VAL A 91 1.12 -6.90 4.08
N ALA A 92 0.41 -6.26 5.01
CA ALA A 92 -0.84 -6.82 5.54
C ALA A 92 -1.91 -6.99 4.45
N ALA A 93 -2.06 -6.00 3.57
CA ALA A 93 -2.94 -6.09 2.40
C ALA A 93 -2.53 -7.22 1.45
N SER A 94 -1.22 -7.45 1.26
CA SER A 94 -0.72 -8.49 0.35
C SER A 94 -1.15 -9.90 0.73
N PHE A 95 -1.37 -10.18 2.03
CA PHE A 95 -1.91 -11.46 2.49
C PHE A 95 -3.41 -11.56 2.26
N ALA A 96 -4.15 -10.48 2.54
CA ALA A 96 -5.61 -10.45 2.41
C ALA A 96 -6.08 -10.71 0.98
N ILE A 97 -5.31 -10.26 -0.01
CA ILE A 97 -5.73 -10.33 -1.42
C ILE A 97 -5.32 -11.61 -2.16
N GLU A 98 -4.61 -12.53 -1.49
CA GLU A 98 -4.06 -13.74 -2.09
C GLU A 98 -5.06 -14.90 -2.21
N GLN A 99 -6.24 -14.77 -1.60
CA GLN A 99 -7.24 -15.81 -1.55
C GLN A 99 -8.63 -15.22 -1.28
N VAL A 100 -9.67 -16.02 -1.53
CA VAL A 100 -11.01 -15.70 -1.03
C VAL A 100 -11.07 -16.02 0.47
N GLY A 101 -11.48 -15.04 1.27
CA GLY A 101 -11.58 -15.16 2.72
C GLY A 101 -10.30 -14.75 3.47
N MET A 102 -10.23 -15.09 4.76
CA MET A 102 -9.13 -14.63 5.63
C MET A 102 -7.81 -15.35 5.34
N PRO A 103 -6.65 -14.66 5.47
CA PRO A 103 -5.33 -15.30 5.39
C PRO A 103 -5.18 -16.46 6.36
N ILE A 104 -4.42 -17.49 5.96
CA ILE A 104 -4.22 -18.70 6.75
C ILE A 104 -3.08 -18.47 7.75
N LEU A 105 -3.40 -18.50 9.03
CA LEU A 105 -2.44 -18.46 10.13
C LEU A 105 -1.95 -19.87 10.46
N THR A 106 -0.64 -20.08 10.39
CA THR A 106 0.04 -21.28 10.88
C THR A 106 1.00 -20.90 12.00
N GLN A 107 0.93 -21.61 13.13
CA GLN A 107 1.84 -21.41 14.25
C GLN A 107 2.98 -22.42 14.18
N GLU A 108 4.22 -21.93 14.13
CA GLU A 108 5.45 -22.74 14.14
C GLU A 108 6.27 -22.47 15.41
N SER A 109 7.26 -23.31 15.68
CA SER A 109 8.16 -23.15 16.83
C SER A 109 8.99 -21.86 16.79
N ASN A 110 9.13 -21.23 15.62
CA ASN A 110 9.90 -20.01 15.40
C ASN A 110 9.02 -18.76 15.16
N GLY A 111 7.71 -18.84 15.37
CA GLY A 111 6.76 -17.75 15.19
C GLY A 111 5.56 -18.10 14.32
N GLU A 112 4.79 -17.09 13.95
CA GLU A 112 3.63 -17.23 13.07
C GLU A 112 3.99 -17.06 11.59
N ARG A 113 3.21 -17.73 10.74
CA ARG A 113 3.20 -17.57 9.29
C ARG A 113 1.79 -17.27 8.81
N TRP A 114 1.69 -16.40 7.82
CA TRP A 114 0.47 -16.02 7.14
C TRP A 114 0.61 -16.41 5.68
N ASN A 115 -0.31 -17.24 5.17
CA ASN A 115 -0.21 -17.84 3.82
C ASN A 115 1.14 -18.52 3.55
N GLY A 116 1.80 -19.03 4.61
CA GLY A 116 3.11 -19.68 4.52
C GLY A 116 4.32 -18.73 4.65
N ASP A 117 4.14 -17.41 4.61
CA ASP A 117 5.24 -16.44 4.75
C ASP A 117 5.26 -15.78 6.13
N ARG A 118 6.43 -15.31 6.57
CA ARG A 118 6.54 -14.48 7.79
C ARG A 118 6.31 -13.02 7.40
N VAL A 119 5.58 -12.28 8.24
CA VAL A 119 5.31 -10.85 8.01
C VAL A 119 6.60 -10.05 7.87
N GLN A 120 7.60 -10.34 8.73
CA GLN A 120 8.86 -9.59 8.72
C GLN A 120 9.65 -9.81 7.43
N ASP A 121 9.66 -11.02 6.88
CA ASP A 121 10.36 -11.32 5.63
C ASP A 121 9.77 -10.49 4.48
N ARG A 122 8.45 -10.37 4.39
CA ARG A 122 7.76 -9.52 3.40
C ARG A 122 8.05 -8.03 3.61
N VAL A 123 8.12 -7.56 4.86
CA VAL A 123 8.48 -6.17 5.18
C VAL A 123 9.89 -5.87 4.72
N ASP A 124 10.86 -6.73 5.07
CA ASP A 124 12.27 -6.54 4.71
C ASP A 124 12.46 -6.61 3.18
N GLU A 125 11.82 -7.56 2.50
CA GLU A 125 11.79 -7.63 1.04
C GLU A 125 11.18 -6.36 0.43
N PHE A 126 10.14 -5.80 1.03
CA PHE A 126 9.50 -4.61 0.48
C PHE A 126 10.34 -3.35 0.70
N LEU A 127 10.97 -3.18 1.87
CA LEU A 127 11.89 -2.08 2.13
C LEU A 127 13.10 -2.11 1.18
N GLN A 128 13.61 -3.29 0.83
CA GLN A 128 14.71 -3.43 -0.13
C GLN A 128 14.35 -3.00 -1.57
N ARG A 129 13.05 -2.87 -1.88
CA ARG A 129 12.56 -2.43 -3.20
C ARG A 129 12.28 -0.92 -3.27
N LEU A 130 12.37 -0.19 -2.15
CA LEU A 130 12.13 1.26 -2.09
C LEU A 130 13.39 2.07 -2.41
#